data_AF-F7V5L2-F1
#
_entry.id   AF-F7V5L2-F1
#
_cell.length_a   1.000
_cell.length_b   1.000
_cell.length_c   1.000
_cell.angle_alpha   90.00
_cell.angle_beta   90.00
_cell.angle_gamma   90.00
#
_symmetry.space_group_name_H-M   'P 1'
#
loop_
_entity.id
_entity.type
_entity.pdbx_description
1 polymer ?
#
loop_
_entity_poly.entity_id
_entity_poly.type
_entity_poly.pdbx_seq_one_letter_code
_entity_poly.pdbx_strand_id
1 'polypeptide(L)'
;MKRRRKKITAGIAAAAAVALVSIVSGGETAHAKTHRPARVRVTYAKSQKAGRVTVKWKKVKGASKYNIRYAYNKKFKQAGSRTVPAGKTKITLKAKSGKTIYLRVRAMKKNTAGKYSQTVRVKVKKSASAPTLKKDGLYHTPALKYGYRVYTGITPKLYSGYDTAIYIKTNSPDDTFQIDFYDKNGKKLTVSSSVGSYSDVNRGSLEEPYWTGSYHKVSGGYLAVQTLYDTGKNGKKVYPTGPVTVKIKEMIKNKDGSRNYYNYTKEMKVGTIRLEDTAALKKAWLKNILKKSGADQKTNGADKMEVICDYLKSHVKYSRCFKNKDRNGAINYIYTIGDRTTPSFVQMSYNSYTSPYELEYIGSQIGYPVRSMYGDYQNGTPDWYRYHYYAVHESDGKMFEFCPYSDSGLISDKELTEKEALHLIPQINVKKLKPV
;
A
#
# COMPACT_ATOMS: atom_id res chain seq x y z
N MET A 1 23.67 49.62 -67.12
CA MET A 1 24.98 49.88 -67.77
C MET A 1 26.06 49.11 -67.02
N LYS A 2 26.65 48.04 -67.57
CA LYS A 2 28.00 48.04 -68.21
C LYS A 2 29.05 48.68 -67.27
N ARG A 3 30.08 47.99 -66.72
CA ARG A 3 31.18 47.25 -67.38
C ARG A 3 32.05 46.59 -66.27
N ARG A 4 32.47 45.32 -66.40
CA ARG A 4 33.78 44.82 -66.91
C ARG A 4 35.01 45.40 -66.17
N ARG A 5 35.74 44.62 -65.37
CA ARG A 5 36.79 43.61 -65.68
C ARG A 5 38.15 44.21 -66.14
N LYS A 6 39.18 43.77 -65.39
CA LYS A 6 40.52 43.27 -65.79
C LYS A 6 41.72 44.23 -65.83
N LYS A 7 42.74 43.79 -65.03
CA LYS A 7 44.19 43.60 -65.31
C LYS A 7 44.99 44.87 -65.67
N ILE A 8 46.27 45.05 -65.35
CA ILE A 8 47.50 44.30 -65.72
C ILE A 8 48.61 44.91 -64.80
N THR A 9 49.40 44.19 -63.99
CA THR A 9 50.64 43.40 -64.23
C THR A 9 51.91 44.20 -64.63
N ALA A 10 52.98 43.99 -63.84
CA ALA A 10 54.42 44.11 -64.14
C ALA A 10 55.01 45.52 -64.43
N GLY A 11 56.21 45.90 -64.00
CA GLY A 11 57.27 45.19 -63.28
C GLY A 11 58.59 45.98 -63.30
N ILE A 12 59.60 45.42 -62.64
CA ILE A 12 61.06 45.60 -62.85
C ILE A 12 61.65 46.94 -62.31
N ALA A 13 62.28 47.02 -61.14
CA ALA A 13 63.53 46.42 -60.63
C ALA A 13 64.82 47.20 -60.99
N ALA A 14 65.42 47.84 -59.97
CA ALA A 14 66.83 48.18 -59.89
C ALA A 14 67.28 48.12 -58.41
N ALA A 15 68.18 47.18 -58.12
CA ALA A 15 68.93 47.01 -56.86
C ALA A 15 70.06 48.07 -56.78
N ALA A 16 70.77 48.37 -55.68
CA ALA A 16 71.04 47.66 -54.44
C ALA A 16 71.62 48.67 -53.41
N ALA A 17 71.48 48.39 -52.11
CA ALA A 17 72.55 48.57 -51.11
C ALA A 17 72.17 47.85 -49.81
N VAL A 18 73.09 47.01 -49.37
CA VAL A 18 72.95 45.97 -48.35
C VAL A 18 73.22 46.53 -46.95
N ALA A 19 72.39 46.17 -45.97
CA ALA A 19 72.80 46.07 -44.57
C ALA A 19 72.32 44.73 -44.01
N LEU A 20 73.29 43.87 -43.69
CA LEU A 20 73.09 42.55 -43.11
C LEU A 20 72.51 42.68 -41.69
N VAL A 21 71.31 42.15 -41.47
CA VAL A 21 70.91 41.58 -40.18
C VAL A 21 70.54 40.13 -40.42
N SER A 22 71.36 39.25 -39.86
CA SER A 22 71.22 37.81 -39.88
C SER A 22 69.93 37.37 -39.21
N ILE A 23 69.01 36.75 -39.96
CA ILE A 23 67.87 36.01 -39.39
C ILE A 23 68.41 34.63 -39.04
N VAL A 24 68.73 34.43 -37.75
CA VAL A 24 68.83 33.09 -37.18
C VAL A 24 67.46 32.73 -36.60
N SER A 25 66.95 31.59 -37.04
CA SER A 25 65.77 30.90 -36.54
C SER A 25 65.77 30.78 -35.00
N GLY A 26 64.79 31.41 -34.36
CA GLY A 26 64.46 31.20 -32.94
C GLY A 26 62.96 30.99 -32.82
N GLY A 27 62.55 29.74 -32.59
CA GLY A 27 61.15 29.41 -32.35
C GLY A 27 60.69 30.01 -31.03
N GLU A 28 59.66 30.85 -31.07
CA GLU A 28 58.78 31.06 -29.93
C GLU A 28 57.42 30.49 -30.28
N THR A 29 57.19 29.26 -29.85
CA THR A 29 55.84 28.77 -29.63
C THR A 29 55.13 29.76 -28.71
N ALA A 30 54.17 30.51 -29.24
CA ALA A 30 53.24 31.29 -28.43
C ALA A 30 52.50 30.31 -27.51
N HIS A 31 53.00 30.14 -26.29
CA HIS A 31 52.32 29.43 -25.23
C HIS A 31 50.98 30.14 -25.00
N ALA A 32 49.90 29.56 -25.51
CA ALA A 32 48.55 30.01 -25.22
C ALA A 32 48.40 30.12 -23.70
N LYS A 33 48.38 31.35 -23.17
CA LYS A 33 48.17 31.61 -21.74
C LYS A 33 46.92 30.85 -21.29
N THR A 34 47.11 29.71 -20.62
CA THR A 34 45.98 28.88 -20.18
C THR A 34 45.26 29.63 -19.07
N HIS A 35 44.26 30.41 -19.43
CA HIS A 35 43.42 31.12 -18.46
C HIS A 35 42.80 30.09 -17.50
N ARG A 36 43.15 30.22 -16.21
CA ARG A 36 42.58 29.39 -15.14
C ARG A 36 41.05 29.49 -15.19
N PRO A 37 40.31 28.37 -15.03
CA PRO A 37 38.86 28.42 -14.99
C PRO A 37 38.32 29.37 -13.92
N ALA A 38 37.27 30.11 -14.26
CA ALA A 38 36.59 30.99 -13.31
C ALA A 38 36.06 30.21 -12.09
N ARG A 39 35.90 30.93 -10.98
CA ARG A 39 35.41 30.35 -9.73
C ARG A 39 33.98 29.84 -9.89
N VAL A 40 33.74 28.59 -9.50
CA VAL A 40 32.40 28.00 -9.55
C VAL A 40 31.48 28.65 -8.51
N ARG A 41 30.26 29.00 -8.91
CA ARG A 41 29.18 29.43 -8.01
C ARG A 41 28.22 28.27 -7.77
N VAL A 42 28.22 27.74 -6.54
CA VAL A 42 27.23 26.76 -6.08
C VAL A 42 25.91 27.48 -5.87
N THR A 43 24.84 26.98 -6.47
CA THR A 43 23.50 27.58 -6.41
C THR A 43 22.55 26.79 -5.52
N TYR A 44 22.87 25.52 -5.25
CA TYR A 44 22.06 24.65 -4.42
C TYR A 44 22.93 23.59 -3.77
N ALA A 45 22.76 23.37 -2.47
CA ALA A 45 23.24 22.16 -1.81
C ALA A 45 22.31 21.81 -0.64
N LYS A 46 21.54 20.71 -0.79
CA LYS A 46 20.64 20.25 0.27
C LYS A 46 20.60 18.72 0.32
N SER A 47 20.26 18.19 1.50
CA SER A 47 19.97 16.77 1.70
C SER A 47 18.46 16.54 1.57
N GLN A 48 18.04 15.90 0.48
CA GLN A 48 16.62 15.62 0.22
C GLN A 48 16.19 14.29 0.87
N LYS A 49 17.09 13.30 0.93
CA LYS A 49 16.88 11.97 1.51
C LYS A 49 18.05 11.60 2.42
N ALA A 50 17.82 10.68 3.35
CA ALA A 50 18.85 10.16 4.24
C ALA A 50 20.08 9.67 3.47
N GLY A 51 21.27 9.97 3.99
CA GLY A 51 22.54 9.55 3.40
C GLY A 51 22.86 10.12 2.00
N ARG A 52 22.15 11.16 1.54
CA ARG A 52 22.38 11.76 0.22
C ARG A 52 22.38 13.28 0.27
N VAL A 53 23.27 13.90 -0.50
CA VAL A 53 23.34 15.36 -0.69
C VAL A 53 23.39 15.68 -2.17
N THR A 54 22.48 16.53 -2.63
CA THR A 54 22.46 17.01 -4.01
C THR A 54 23.05 18.41 -4.04
N VAL A 55 24.05 18.62 -4.90
CA VAL A 55 24.68 19.92 -5.15
C VAL A 55 24.51 20.32 -6.62
N LYS A 56 24.20 21.60 -6.87
CA LYS A 56 24.10 22.21 -8.20
C LYS A 56 24.95 23.48 -8.27
N TRP A 57 25.49 23.79 -9.44
CA TRP A 57 26.30 24.98 -9.69
C TRP A 57 26.04 25.59 -11.06
N LYS A 58 26.46 26.85 -11.27
CA LYS A 58 26.42 27.48 -12.60
C LYS A 58 27.51 26.91 -13.50
N LYS A 59 27.22 26.78 -14.80
CA LYS A 59 28.19 26.35 -15.81
C LYS A 59 29.31 27.39 -15.92
N VAL A 60 30.57 26.94 -15.96
CA VAL A 60 31.77 27.76 -16.17
C VAL A 60 32.21 27.62 -17.63
N LYS A 61 32.31 28.74 -18.35
CA LYS A 61 32.75 28.78 -19.76
C LYS A 61 34.17 28.20 -19.87
N GLY A 62 34.38 27.29 -20.83
CA GLY A 62 35.67 26.66 -21.08
C GLY A 62 36.13 25.61 -20.05
N ALA A 63 35.28 25.19 -19.11
CA ALA A 63 35.56 24.05 -18.25
C ALA A 63 35.45 22.74 -19.04
N SER A 64 36.39 21.80 -18.82
CA SER A 64 36.33 20.43 -19.35
C SER A 64 35.68 19.46 -18.37
N LYS A 65 35.85 19.68 -17.06
CA LYS A 65 35.23 18.88 -15.99
C LYS A 65 35.08 19.69 -14.71
N TYR A 66 34.25 19.21 -13.80
CA TYR A 66 34.14 19.74 -12.43
C TYR A 66 34.64 18.72 -11.43
N ASN A 67 35.38 19.20 -10.44
CA ASN A 67 35.82 18.41 -9.30
C ASN A 67 35.08 18.88 -8.04
N ILE A 68 34.37 17.96 -7.42
CA ILE A 68 33.63 18.15 -6.18
C ILE A 68 34.44 17.51 -5.06
N ARG A 69 34.89 18.31 -4.11
CA ARG A 69 35.61 17.84 -2.92
C ARG A 69 34.68 17.92 -1.71
N TYR A 70 34.65 16.87 -0.89
CA TYR A 70 33.76 16.78 0.26
C TYR A 70 34.41 16.11 1.47
N ALA A 71 34.05 16.52 2.68
CA ALA A 71 34.55 15.95 3.93
C ALA A 71 33.55 16.15 5.08
N TYR A 72 33.74 15.46 6.21
CA TYR A 72 32.93 15.62 7.41
C TYR A 72 33.52 16.62 8.41
N ASN A 73 34.54 17.39 8.00
CA ASN A 73 35.19 18.42 8.79
C ASN A 73 35.51 19.65 7.90
N LYS A 74 35.52 20.85 8.50
CA LYS A 74 35.78 22.12 7.79
C LYS A 74 37.17 22.18 7.14
N LYS A 75 38.15 21.47 7.71
CA LYS A 75 39.54 21.43 7.25
C LYS A 75 39.77 20.48 6.05
N PHE A 76 38.73 19.77 5.59
CA PHE A 76 38.82 18.79 4.51
C PHE A 76 39.90 17.69 4.72
N LYS A 77 40.14 17.29 5.98
CA LYS A 77 40.93 16.09 6.32
C LYS A 77 40.21 14.84 5.79
N GLN A 78 40.94 13.90 5.20
CA GLN A 78 40.38 12.67 4.58
C GLN A 78 39.23 12.97 3.60
N ALA A 79 39.40 14.03 2.78
CA ALA A 79 38.36 14.45 1.86
C ALA A 79 38.19 13.47 0.70
N GLY A 80 36.95 13.11 0.42
CA GLY A 80 36.59 12.45 -0.83
C GLY A 80 36.55 13.43 -2.00
N SER A 81 36.63 12.89 -3.20
CA SER A 81 36.53 13.66 -4.44
C SER A 81 35.67 12.94 -5.47
N ARG A 82 34.89 13.71 -6.24
CA ARG A 82 34.13 13.21 -7.39
C ARG A 82 34.32 14.16 -8.55
N THR A 83 34.53 13.60 -9.73
CA THR A 83 34.69 14.37 -10.96
C THR A 83 33.53 14.09 -11.90
N VAL A 84 33.01 15.13 -12.54
CA VAL A 84 31.94 15.03 -13.55
C VAL A 84 32.31 15.82 -14.80
N PRO A 85 31.87 15.39 -15.99
CA PRO A 85 32.11 16.11 -17.24
C PRO A 85 31.48 17.51 -17.22
N ALA A 86 31.98 18.43 -18.05
CA ALA A 86 31.55 19.82 -18.12
C ALA A 86 30.04 20.03 -18.39
N GLY A 87 29.39 19.07 -19.05
CA GLY A 87 27.93 19.10 -19.29
C GLY A 87 27.11 18.87 -18.02
N LYS A 88 27.69 18.32 -16.95
CA LYS A 88 26.98 18.03 -15.69
C LYS A 88 27.22 19.15 -14.68
N THR A 89 26.16 19.90 -14.37
CA THR A 89 26.14 20.99 -13.36
C THR A 89 25.41 20.60 -12.07
N LYS A 90 25.16 19.30 -11.87
CA LYS A 90 24.50 18.71 -10.72
C LYS A 90 25.12 17.35 -10.40
N ILE A 91 25.31 17.04 -9.12
CA ILE A 91 25.62 15.69 -8.64
C ILE A 91 24.92 15.41 -7.32
N THR A 92 24.56 14.15 -7.10
CA THR A 92 24.14 13.64 -5.79
C THR A 92 25.26 12.78 -5.20
N LEU A 93 25.78 13.18 -4.05
CA LEU A 93 26.81 12.47 -3.29
C LEU A 93 26.17 11.50 -2.30
N LYS A 94 26.76 10.31 -2.16
CA LYS A 94 26.54 9.44 -0.99
C LYS A 94 27.20 10.11 0.22
N ALA A 95 26.49 10.19 1.33
CA ALA A 95 26.94 10.84 2.55
C ALA A 95 26.52 10.04 3.80
N LYS A 96 27.19 10.26 4.92
CA LYS A 96 26.86 9.63 6.21
C LYS A 96 25.61 10.30 6.77
N SER A 97 24.58 9.49 6.99
CA SER A 97 23.28 9.92 7.49
C SER A 97 23.40 10.65 8.85
N GLY A 98 22.68 11.75 9.03
CA GLY A 98 22.69 12.55 10.27
C GLY A 98 23.98 13.35 10.55
N LYS A 99 25.06 13.16 9.77
CA LYS A 99 26.31 13.92 9.89
C LYS A 99 26.26 15.22 9.09
N THR A 100 27.18 16.13 9.38
CA THR A 100 27.36 17.36 8.60
C THR A 100 28.46 17.14 7.56
N ILE A 101 28.17 17.39 6.29
CA ILE A 101 29.14 17.32 5.20
C ILE A 101 29.48 18.74 4.73
N TYR A 102 30.76 18.97 4.48
CA TYR A 102 31.29 20.19 3.89
C TYR A 102 31.70 19.87 2.47
N LEU A 103 31.27 20.68 1.50
CA LEU A 103 31.58 20.46 0.09
C LEU A 103 31.98 21.74 -0.64
N ARG A 104 32.79 21.60 -1.67
CA ARG A 104 33.18 22.68 -2.58
C ARG A 104 33.44 22.16 -3.97
N VAL A 105 33.17 22.97 -4.98
CA VAL A 105 33.27 22.60 -6.39
C VAL A 105 34.30 23.49 -7.07
N ARG A 106 35.15 22.93 -7.94
CA ARG A 106 36.02 23.70 -8.83
C ARG A 106 35.85 23.24 -10.27
N ALA A 107 36.01 24.18 -11.20
CA ALA A 107 36.12 23.88 -12.61
C ALA A 107 37.57 23.52 -12.95
N MET A 108 37.75 22.62 -13.90
CA MET A 108 39.04 22.21 -14.45
C MET A 108 39.00 22.47 -15.95
N LYS A 109 40.10 22.95 -16.52
CA LYS A 109 40.30 23.07 -17.97
C LYS A 109 41.60 22.34 -18.31
N LYS A 110 41.51 21.24 -19.05
CA LYS A 110 42.62 20.28 -19.24
C LYS A 110 43.24 19.91 -17.88
N ASN A 111 44.53 20.19 -17.69
CA ASN A 111 45.27 19.91 -16.44
C ASN A 111 45.26 21.09 -15.45
N THR A 112 44.63 22.21 -15.80
CA THR A 112 44.61 23.41 -14.96
C THR A 112 43.38 23.46 -14.06
N ALA A 113 43.61 23.51 -12.75
CA ALA A 113 42.55 23.64 -11.74
C ALA A 113 42.19 25.10 -11.47
N GLY A 114 40.89 25.40 -11.48
CA GLY A 114 40.37 26.67 -10.98
C GLY A 114 40.29 26.72 -9.46
N LYS A 115 40.02 27.91 -8.91
CA LYS A 115 39.74 28.10 -7.48
C LYS A 115 38.47 27.34 -7.09
N TYR A 116 38.47 26.73 -5.91
CA TYR A 116 37.24 26.17 -5.35
C TYR A 116 36.20 27.27 -5.08
N SER A 117 34.93 26.89 -5.21
CA SER A 117 33.79 27.65 -4.71
C SER A 117 33.91 27.92 -3.22
N GLN A 118 33.03 28.78 -2.70
CA GLN A 118 32.79 28.82 -1.26
C GLN A 118 32.40 27.43 -0.74
N THR A 119 32.84 27.12 0.48
CA THR A 119 32.52 25.85 1.13
C THR A 119 31.08 25.89 1.60
N VAL A 120 30.30 24.89 1.20
CA VAL A 120 28.91 24.74 1.62
C VAL A 120 28.80 23.68 2.70
N ARG A 121 28.13 24.02 3.80
CA ARG A 121 27.82 23.13 4.92
C ARG A 121 26.42 22.57 4.74
N VAL A 122 26.28 21.24 4.70
CA VAL A 122 24.99 20.58 4.58
C VAL A 122 24.82 19.59 5.73
N LYS A 123 23.76 19.73 6.52
CA LYS A 123 23.32 18.71 7.47
C LYS A 123 22.61 17.60 6.69
N VAL A 124 23.17 16.39 6.68
CA VAL A 124 22.58 15.24 5.99
C VAL A 124 21.38 14.75 6.80
N LYS A 125 20.23 14.57 6.15
CA LYS A 125 19.03 14.00 6.81
C LYS A 125 19.40 12.67 7.48
N LYS A 126 18.96 12.47 8.72
CA LYS A 126 19.12 11.22 9.46
C LYS A 126 18.22 10.15 8.84
N SER A 127 18.65 8.89 8.89
CA SER A 127 17.78 7.78 8.52
C SER A 127 16.71 7.68 9.57
N ALA A 128 15.48 7.36 9.18
CA ALA A 128 14.53 6.84 10.14
C ALA A 128 15.23 5.65 10.83
N SER A 129 15.35 5.69 12.16
CA SER A 129 15.74 4.52 12.94
C SER A 129 14.75 3.41 12.66
N ALA A 130 15.27 2.22 12.41
CA ALA A 130 14.45 1.01 12.32
C ALA A 130 13.77 0.78 13.68
N PRO A 131 12.58 0.16 13.69
CA PRO A 131 11.96 -0.30 14.92
C PRO A 131 12.85 -1.34 15.62
N THR A 132 12.87 -1.33 16.95
CA THR A 132 13.56 -2.34 17.77
C THR A 132 12.57 -3.01 18.71
N LEU A 133 12.55 -4.34 18.73
CA LEU A 133 11.76 -5.11 19.70
C LEU A 133 12.34 -4.91 21.10
N LYS A 134 11.50 -4.52 22.08
CA LYS A 134 11.90 -4.35 23.47
C LYS A 134 11.40 -5.50 24.36
N LYS A 135 11.82 -5.51 25.64
CA LYS A 135 11.44 -6.50 26.66
C LYS A 135 9.93 -6.59 26.91
N ASP A 136 9.19 -5.51 26.65
CA ASP A 136 7.72 -5.47 26.70
C ASP A 136 7.03 -6.23 25.54
N GLY A 137 7.83 -6.74 24.60
CA GLY A 137 7.36 -7.46 23.43
C GLY A 137 6.79 -6.58 22.34
N LEU A 138 7.04 -5.26 22.37
CA LEU A 138 6.60 -4.27 21.39
C LEU A 138 7.76 -3.75 20.53
N TYR A 139 7.47 -3.34 19.30
CA TYR A 139 8.43 -2.61 18.47
C TYR A 139 8.40 -1.12 18.78
N HIS A 140 9.57 -0.57 19.14
CA HIS A 140 9.76 0.84 19.50
C HIS A 140 10.63 1.58 18.49
N THR A 141 10.39 2.87 18.32
CA THR A 141 11.31 3.82 17.67
C THR A 141 11.28 5.14 18.45
N PRO A 142 12.33 5.97 18.44
CA PRO A 142 12.34 7.27 19.11
C PRO A 142 11.22 8.26 18.75
N ALA A 143 10.39 7.96 17.75
CA ALA A 143 9.29 8.81 17.31
C ALA A 143 7.91 8.16 17.44
N LEU A 144 7.84 6.89 17.88
CA LEU A 144 6.59 6.26 18.31
C LEU A 144 6.69 5.98 19.80
N LYS A 145 5.87 6.67 20.59
CA LYS A 145 5.84 6.66 22.04
C LYS A 145 5.31 5.36 22.62
N TYR A 146 4.31 4.74 21.99
CA TYR A 146 3.50 3.72 22.64
C TYR A 146 3.90 2.28 22.36
N GLY A 147 4.82 2.06 21.40
CA GLY A 147 5.24 0.73 20.98
C GLY A 147 4.10 -0.05 20.31
N TYR A 148 4.42 -0.80 19.25
CA TYR A 148 3.38 -1.50 18.51
C TYR A 148 3.82 -2.87 18.06
N ARG A 149 2.88 -3.80 18.00
CA ARG A 149 3.07 -5.09 17.35
C ARG A 149 1.75 -5.59 16.81
N VAL A 150 1.78 -6.03 15.56
CA VAL A 150 0.61 -6.59 14.87
C VAL A 150 0.60 -8.09 15.08
N TYR A 151 -0.59 -8.61 15.31
CA TYR A 151 -0.85 -10.04 15.43
C TYR A 151 -1.95 -10.44 14.46
N THR A 152 -1.76 -11.63 13.89
CA THR A 152 -2.79 -12.36 13.16
C THR A 152 -3.09 -13.68 13.87
N GLY A 153 -4.08 -14.43 13.39
CA GLY A 153 -4.54 -15.67 14.03
C GLY A 153 -5.87 -15.52 14.77
N ILE A 154 -6.55 -14.37 14.62
CA ILE A 154 -7.98 -14.24 14.94
C ILE A 154 -8.77 -15.17 14.01
N THR A 155 -8.37 -15.21 12.74
CA THR A 155 -8.79 -16.23 11.79
C THR A 155 -7.58 -17.00 11.27
N PRO A 156 -7.76 -18.28 10.85
CA PRO A 156 -6.66 -19.10 10.35
C PRO A 156 -5.96 -18.51 9.12
N LYS A 157 -6.73 -17.84 8.25
CA LYS A 157 -6.28 -17.17 7.03
C LYS A 157 -7.02 -15.85 6.85
N LEU A 158 -6.45 -14.96 6.05
CA LEU A 158 -7.04 -13.69 5.67
C LEU A 158 -7.38 -13.74 4.18
N TYR A 159 -8.55 -13.29 3.79
CA TYR A 159 -9.05 -13.47 2.42
C TYR A 159 -9.25 -12.12 1.72
N SER A 160 -8.86 -12.06 0.45
CA SER A 160 -9.11 -10.89 -0.39
C SER A 160 -10.61 -10.69 -0.60
N GLY A 161 -11.11 -9.46 -0.50
CA GLY A 161 -12.55 -9.17 -0.64
C GLY A 161 -13.37 -9.29 0.64
N TYR A 162 -12.77 -9.80 1.71
CA TYR A 162 -13.42 -9.99 3.01
C TYR A 162 -12.77 -9.13 4.08
N ASP A 163 -13.39 -9.09 5.26
CA ASP A 163 -12.80 -8.36 6.36
C ASP A 163 -11.51 -9.00 6.85
N THR A 164 -10.55 -8.14 7.16
CA THR A 164 -9.28 -8.50 7.74
C THR A 164 -9.31 -8.14 9.21
N ALA A 165 -9.32 -9.16 10.07
CA ALA A 165 -9.24 -9.00 11.51
C ALA A 165 -7.78 -9.04 11.98
N ILE A 166 -7.30 -7.96 12.60
CA ILE A 166 -5.95 -7.88 13.18
C ILE A 166 -6.00 -7.33 14.60
N TYR A 167 -5.11 -7.84 15.45
CA TYR A 167 -4.90 -7.34 16.80
C TYR A 167 -3.62 -6.50 16.87
N ILE A 168 -3.72 -5.34 17.50
CA ILE A 168 -2.63 -4.40 17.71
C ILE A 168 -2.34 -4.34 19.19
N LYS A 169 -1.22 -4.95 19.59
CA LYS A 169 -0.69 -4.76 20.95
C LYS A 169 0.03 -3.42 21.01
N THR A 170 -0.34 -2.59 21.96
CA THR A 170 0.25 -1.27 22.17
C THR A 170 -0.02 -0.77 23.58
N ASN A 171 0.84 0.12 24.08
CA ASN A 171 0.60 0.85 25.32
C ASN A 171 -0.15 2.18 25.08
N SER A 172 -0.71 2.38 23.88
CA SER A 172 -1.47 3.59 23.55
C SER A 172 -2.69 3.67 24.47
N PRO A 173 -2.87 4.76 25.24
CA PRO A 173 -3.99 4.89 26.18
C PRO A 173 -5.32 5.04 25.45
N ASP A 174 -5.27 5.61 24.24
CA ASP A 174 -6.38 5.88 23.34
C ASP A 174 -6.01 5.45 21.90
N ASP A 175 -6.98 5.55 21.00
CA ASP A 175 -6.88 5.24 19.57
C ASP A 175 -6.27 6.40 18.75
N THR A 176 -5.28 7.10 19.31
CA THR A 176 -4.51 8.16 18.62
C THR A 176 -3.50 7.59 17.63
N PHE A 177 -3.84 6.50 16.97
CA PHE A 177 -3.03 5.90 15.94
C PHE A 177 -3.88 5.48 14.75
N GLN A 178 -3.26 5.47 13.58
CA GLN A 178 -3.85 5.00 12.34
C GLN A 178 -3.09 3.78 11.84
N ILE A 179 -3.81 2.76 11.41
CA ILE A 179 -3.27 1.62 10.68
C ILE A 179 -3.45 1.90 9.18
N ASP A 180 -2.36 1.82 8.44
CA ASP A 180 -2.35 1.96 7.00
C ASP A 180 -1.82 0.67 6.36
N PHE A 181 -2.49 0.24 5.31
CA PHE A 181 -2.14 -0.95 4.55
C PHE A 181 -1.56 -0.56 3.21
N TYR A 182 -0.54 -1.29 2.77
CA TYR A 182 0.11 -1.06 1.48
C TYR A 182 0.20 -2.37 0.72
N ASP A 183 -0.13 -2.33 -0.57
CA ASP A 183 0.00 -3.47 -1.45
C ASP A 183 1.47 -3.87 -1.67
N LYS A 184 1.69 -4.95 -2.40
CA LYS A 184 3.04 -5.44 -2.77
C LYS A 184 3.90 -4.41 -3.53
N ASN A 185 3.29 -3.42 -4.16
CA ASN A 185 3.95 -2.34 -4.92
C ASN A 185 4.20 -1.09 -4.05
N GLY A 186 3.75 -1.08 -2.80
CA GLY A 186 3.86 0.07 -1.90
C GLY A 186 2.79 1.15 -2.14
N LYS A 187 1.71 0.84 -2.87
CA LYS A 187 0.54 1.71 -2.98
C LYS A 187 -0.31 1.58 -1.71
N LYS A 188 -0.72 2.71 -1.14
CA LYS A 188 -1.63 2.74 0.02
C LYS A 188 -3.00 2.21 -0.41
N LEU A 189 -3.53 1.27 0.36
CA LEU A 189 -4.87 0.71 0.17
C LEU A 189 -5.90 1.58 0.88
N THR A 190 -7.11 1.58 0.32
CA THR A 190 -8.30 2.07 0.97
C THR A 190 -8.80 1.04 1.97
N VAL A 191 -9.31 1.53 3.09
CA VAL A 191 -9.89 0.74 4.16
C VAL A 191 -11.31 1.21 4.38
N SER A 192 -12.26 0.28 4.37
CA SER A 192 -13.62 0.54 4.85
C SER A 192 -13.84 -0.25 6.13
N SER A 193 -14.32 0.43 7.16
CA SER A 193 -14.94 -0.23 8.32
C SER A 193 -16.30 -0.76 7.87
N SER A 194 -16.57 -2.03 8.13
CA SER A 194 -17.74 -2.75 7.63
C SER A 194 -18.68 -3.21 8.74
N VAL A 195 -18.59 -2.57 9.91
CA VAL A 195 -19.33 -2.99 11.11
C VAL A 195 -20.72 -2.35 11.15
N GLY A 196 -21.66 -2.98 10.44
CA GLY A 196 -23.10 -2.79 10.57
C GLY A 196 -23.70 -3.66 11.67
N SER A 197 -23.26 -3.45 12.92
CA SER A 197 -23.55 -4.23 14.14
C SER A 197 -22.57 -5.38 14.43
N TYR A 198 -21.69 -5.10 15.37
CA TYR A 198 -21.12 -6.10 16.26
C TYR A 198 -21.24 -5.46 17.64
N SER A 199 -22.34 -5.63 18.37
CA SER A 199 -22.38 -5.13 19.75
C SER A 199 -21.35 -5.94 20.55
N ASP A 200 -20.11 -5.46 20.67
CA ASP A 200 -19.19 -5.99 21.67
C ASP A 200 -19.52 -5.30 22.97
N VAL A 201 -20.31 -6.05 23.72
CA VAL A 201 -20.88 -5.88 25.05
C VAL A 201 -19.82 -5.58 26.15
N ASN A 202 -18.58 -5.27 25.80
CA ASN A 202 -17.55 -4.91 26.77
C ASN A 202 -17.71 -3.48 27.35
N ARG A 203 -18.79 -2.79 26.98
CA ARG A 203 -19.32 -1.60 27.64
C ARG A 203 -20.82 -1.75 27.65
N GLY A 204 -21.42 -1.98 28.81
CA GLY A 204 -22.88 -2.01 28.99
C GLY A 204 -23.51 -0.72 28.45
N SER A 205 -23.89 -0.75 27.18
CA SER A 205 -24.52 0.34 26.46
C SER A 205 -25.56 -0.28 25.56
N LEU A 206 -26.74 -0.40 26.14
CA LEU A 206 -28.02 -0.44 25.45
C LEU A 206 -28.32 0.88 24.71
N GLU A 207 -27.33 1.72 24.37
CA GLU A 207 -27.58 3.08 23.87
C GLU A 207 -26.95 3.44 22.52
N GLU A 208 -25.91 2.76 22.01
CA GLU A 208 -25.32 3.12 20.69
C GLU A 208 -24.88 1.89 19.86
N PRO A 209 -25.65 1.45 18.85
CA PRO A 209 -25.31 0.31 18.02
C PRO A 209 -24.50 0.74 16.80
N TYR A 210 -23.37 1.45 16.98
CA TYR A 210 -22.51 1.80 15.84
C TYR A 210 -21.03 1.79 16.23
N TRP A 211 -20.21 1.06 15.46
CA TRP A 211 -18.76 1.11 15.57
C TRP A 211 -18.31 2.48 15.07
N THR A 212 -18.18 3.45 15.95
CA THR A 212 -17.80 4.83 15.58
C THR A 212 -16.29 4.99 15.29
N GLY A 213 -15.53 3.89 15.29
CA GLY A 213 -14.08 3.88 15.02
C GLY A 213 -13.63 2.72 14.14
N SER A 214 -12.51 2.88 13.42
CA SER A 214 -11.90 1.82 12.62
C SER A 214 -11.20 0.72 13.45
N TYR A 215 -11.08 0.91 14.78
CA TYR A 215 -10.39 0.05 15.73
C TYR A 215 -11.06 0.11 17.12
N HIS A 216 -11.08 -1.01 17.84
CA HIS A 216 -11.77 -1.14 19.12
C HIS A 216 -10.82 -1.55 20.23
N LYS A 217 -10.89 -0.86 21.38
CA LYS A 217 -10.05 -1.15 22.53
C LYS A 217 -10.50 -2.48 23.14
N VAL A 218 -9.55 -3.41 23.28
CA VAL A 218 -9.75 -4.72 23.92
C VAL A 218 -8.62 -4.95 24.92
N SER A 219 -8.65 -6.06 25.66
CA SER A 219 -7.60 -6.36 26.64
C SER A 219 -6.19 -6.32 26.01
N GLY A 220 -5.33 -5.46 26.54
CA GLY A 220 -3.93 -5.30 26.14
C GLY A 220 -3.68 -4.60 24.78
N GLY A 221 -4.70 -4.08 24.10
CA GLY A 221 -4.53 -3.49 22.78
C GLY A 221 -5.82 -3.12 22.05
N TYR A 222 -5.80 -3.25 20.72
CA TYR A 222 -6.91 -2.89 19.85
C TYR A 222 -7.20 -3.96 18.80
N LEU A 223 -8.48 -4.21 18.51
CA LEU A 223 -8.95 -5.05 17.42
C LEU A 223 -9.36 -4.18 16.24
N ALA A 224 -8.86 -4.48 15.05
CA ALA A 224 -9.30 -3.87 13.79
C ALA A 224 -10.00 -4.94 12.95
N VAL A 225 -11.17 -4.63 12.39
CA VAL A 225 -11.87 -5.46 11.41
C VAL A 225 -12.19 -4.59 10.21
N GLN A 226 -11.50 -4.81 9.10
CA GLN A 226 -11.50 -3.88 7.97
C GLN A 226 -11.48 -4.58 6.63
N THR A 227 -12.27 -4.11 5.67
CA THR A 227 -12.14 -4.54 4.28
C THR A 227 -11.04 -3.73 3.59
N LEU A 228 -10.09 -4.41 2.96
CA LEU A 228 -8.96 -3.78 2.27
C LEU A 228 -9.20 -3.79 0.76
N TYR A 229 -9.14 -2.63 0.11
CA TYR A 229 -9.32 -2.53 -1.34
C TYR A 229 -8.58 -1.35 -1.96
N ASP A 230 -8.48 -1.37 -3.28
CA ASP A 230 -8.06 -0.25 -4.11
C ASP A 230 -9.25 0.22 -4.96
N THR A 231 -9.24 1.47 -5.40
CA THR A 231 -10.27 2.01 -6.28
C THR A 231 -9.77 1.91 -7.72
N GLY A 232 -10.40 1.03 -8.51
CA GLY A 232 -10.11 0.83 -9.92
C GLY A 232 -10.59 1.99 -10.81
N LYS A 233 -10.29 1.91 -12.11
CA LYS A 233 -10.54 2.98 -13.11
C LYS A 233 -12.00 3.49 -13.18
N ASN A 234 -12.97 2.67 -12.78
CA ASN A 234 -14.40 3.01 -12.84
C ASN A 234 -15.05 3.07 -11.45
N GLY A 235 -14.27 3.37 -10.40
CA GLY A 235 -14.76 3.35 -9.01
C GLY A 235 -14.96 1.94 -8.42
N LYS A 236 -14.84 0.88 -9.23
CA LYS A 236 -14.95 -0.51 -8.76
C LYS A 236 -13.85 -0.85 -7.75
N LYS A 237 -14.22 -1.52 -6.67
CA LYS A 237 -13.27 -2.04 -5.68
C LYS A 237 -12.41 -3.14 -6.29
N VAL A 238 -11.10 -3.06 -6.12
CA VAL A 238 -10.13 -4.08 -6.51
C VAL A 238 -9.47 -4.59 -5.24
N TYR A 239 -9.61 -5.88 -4.96
CA TYR A 239 -9.13 -6.45 -3.72
C TYR A 239 -7.69 -6.99 -3.87
N PRO A 240 -6.76 -6.61 -2.99
CA PRO A 240 -5.36 -7.04 -3.09
C PRO A 240 -5.22 -8.52 -2.69
N THR A 241 -4.25 -9.21 -3.31
CA THR A 241 -3.86 -10.58 -2.97
C THR A 241 -2.37 -10.64 -2.64
N GLY A 242 -1.96 -11.63 -1.84
CA GLY A 242 -0.59 -11.83 -1.42
C GLY A 242 -0.16 -10.88 -0.29
N PRO A 243 1.14 -10.48 -0.23
CA PRO A 243 1.67 -9.73 0.89
C PRO A 243 1.13 -8.29 0.93
N VAL A 244 0.64 -7.89 2.11
CA VAL A 244 0.20 -6.54 2.43
C VAL A 244 1.03 -6.02 3.61
N THR A 245 1.71 -4.90 3.40
CA THR A 245 2.51 -4.27 4.45
C THR A 245 1.59 -3.49 5.39
N VAL A 246 1.70 -3.75 6.69
CA VAL A 246 0.97 -3.04 7.73
C VAL A 246 1.87 -1.97 8.32
N LYS A 247 1.39 -0.73 8.35
CA LYS A 247 2.06 0.40 8.98
C LYS A 247 1.19 1.07 10.02
N ILE A 248 1.82 1.63 11.03
CA ILE A 248 1.16 2.43 12.07
C ILE A 248 1.71 3.84 12.06
N LYS A 249 0.81 4.80 12.27
CA LYS A 249 1.10 6.21 12.50
C LYS A 249 0.57 6.60 13.86
N GLU A 250 1.38 7.25 14.68
CA GLU A 250 0.89 7.96 15.86
C GLU A 250 0.42 9.36 15.45
N MET A 251 -0.86 9.61 15.61
CA MET A 251 -1.51 10.87 15.24
C MET A 251 -1.18 11.94 16.28
N ILE A 252 -0.94 13.16 15.81
CA ILE A 252 -0.72 14.29 16.70
C ILE A 252 -2.08 14.73 17.27
N LYS A 253 -2.12 15.12 18.54
CA LYS A 253 -3.30 15.81 19.11
C LYS A 253 -3.16 17.31 18.90
N ASN A 254 -4.29 17.97 18.66
CA ASN A 254 -4.37 19.43 18.73
C ASN A 254 -4.15 19.89 20.19
N LYS A 255 -3.94 21.19 20.39
CA LYS A 255 -3.67 21.78 21.72
C LYS A 255 -4.81 21.55 22.72
N ASP A 256 -6.04 21.46 22.21
CA ASP A 256 -7.26 21.16 22.97
C ASP A 256 -7.44 19.66 23.28
N GLY A 257 -6.49 18.80 22.88
CA GLY A 257 -6.57 17.35 23.07
C GLY A 257 -7.40 16.61 22.01
N SER A 258 -8.02 17.31 21.05
CA SER A 258 -8.75 16.69 19.93
C SER A 258 -7.78 16.01 18.95
N ARG A 259 -8.28 15.04 18.17
CA ARG A 259 -7.47 14.31 17.18
C ARG A 259 -7.12 15.20 15.99
N ASN A 260 -5.84 15.25 15.62
CA ASN A 260 -5.43 15.82 14.34
C ASN A 260 -5.36 14.71 13.28
N TYR A 261 -6.33 14.68 12.38
CA TYR A 261 -6.41 13.65 11.33
C TYR A 261 -5.35 13.81 10.22
N TYR A 262 -4.67 14.95 10.13
CA TYR A 262 -3.78 15.27 9.03
C TYR A 262 -2.30 15.12 9.39
N ASN A 263 -1.96 15.17 10.67
CA ASN A 263 -0.57 15.19 11.14
C ASN A 263 -0.26 13.97 12.03
N TYR A 264 0.91 13.39 11.81
CA TYR A 264 1.41 12.25 12.59
C TYR A 264 2.90 12.43 12.87
N THR A 265 3.39 11.82 13.96
CA THR A 265 4.79 11.94 14.38
C THR A 265 5.72 11.17 13.45
N LYS A 266 5.40 9.91 13.20
CA LYS A 266 6.11 9.02 12.29
C LYS A 266 5.22 7.88 11.83
N GLU A 267 5.57 7.33 10.67
CA GLU A 267 5.01 6.08 10.14
C GLU A 267 6.02 4.94 10.35
N MET A 268 5.55 3.79 10.84
CA MET A 268 6.35 2.59 11.08
C MET A 268 5.75 1.39 10.37
N LYS A 269 6.56 0.62 9.63
CA LYS A 269 6.20 -0.75 9.25
C LYS A 269 6.27 -1.65 10.50
N VAL A 270 5.16 -2.31 10.81
CA VAL A 270 4.99 -3.13 12.03
C VAL A 270 4.77 -4.61 11.73
N GLY A 271 4.52 -4.97 10.47
CA GLY A 271 4.35 -6.36 10.05
C GLY A 271 4.05 -6.49 8.56
N THR A 272 3.95 -7.73 8.08
CA THR A 272 3.42 -8.04 6.75
C THR A 272 2.40 -9.17 6.87
N ILE A 273 1.15 -8.89 6.51
CA ILE A 273 0.09 -9.91 6.45
C ILE A 273 0.02 -10.48 5.02
N ARG A 274 -0.67 -11.61 4.85
CA ARG A 274 -0.90 -12.21 3.54
C ARG A 274 -2.38 -12.44 3.33
N LEU A 275 -2.91 -11.93 2.22
CA LEU A 275 -4.29 -12.18 1.78
C LEU A 275 -4.33 -13.29 0.75
N GLU A 276 -5.19 -14.27 0.96
CA GLU A 276 -5.47 -15.34 0.02
C GLU A 276 -6.22 -14.82 -1.20
N ASP A 277 -5.94 -15.40 -2.36
CA ASP A 277 -6.67 -15.13 -3.59
C ASP A 277 -8.01 -15.87 -3.56
N THR A 278 -9.04 -15.16 -3.10
CA THR A 278 -10.38 -15.72 -2.95
C THR A 278 -10.98 -16.18 -4.28
N ALA A 279 -10.66 -15.52 -5.40
CA ALA A 279 -11.16 -15.93 -6.70
C ALA A 279 -10.51 -17.25 -7.17
N ALA A 280 -9.20 -17.41 -6.95
CA ALA A 280 -8.51 -18.66 -7.22
C ALA A 280 -9.01 -19.81 -6.31
N LEU A 281 -9.20 -19.52 -5.02
CA LEU A 281 -9.76 -20.48 -4.06
C LEU A 281 -11.19 -20.88 -4.45
N LYS A 282 -12.01 -19.94 -4.93
CA LYS A 282 -13.37 -20.19 -5.36
C LYS A 282 -13.44 -21.16 -6.55
N LYS A 283 -12.58 -20.95 -7.55
CA LYS A 283 -12.45 -21.87 -8.70
C LYS A 283 -12.00 -23.27 -8.27
N ALA A 284 -11.02 -23.34 -7.37
CA ALA A 284 -10.53 -24.63 -6.85
C ALA A 284 -11.60 -25.36 -6.04
N TRP A 285 -12.37 -24.62 -5.23
CA TRP A 285 -13.53 -25.12 -4.51
C TRP A 285 -14.57 -25.67 -5.48
N LEU A 286 -14.96 -24.93 -6.52
CA LEU A 286 -15.96 -25.39 -7.47
C LEU A 286 -15.54 -26.69 -8.15
N LYS A 287 -14.28 -26.79 -8.62
CA LYS A 287 -13.76 -28.04 -9.19
C LYS A 287 -13.91 -29.24 -8.23
N ASN A 288 -13.74 -29.00 -6.93
CA ASN A 288 -13.95 -30.03 -5.90
C ASN A 288 -15.45 -30.40 -5.78
N ILE A 289 -16.34 -29.40 -5.77
CA ILE A 289 -17.79 -29.61 -5.73
C ILE A 289 -18.28 -30.40 -6.94
N LEU A 290 -17.84 -30.05 -8.16
CA LEU A 290 -18.24 -30.76 -9.38
C LEU A 290 -17.87 -32.25 -9.33
N LYS A 291 -16.67 -32.56 -8.86
CA LYS A 291 -16.21 -33.94 -8.69
C LYS A 291 -17.01 -34.69 -7.62
N LYS A 292 -17.22 -34.07 -6.44
CA LYS A 292 -17.86 -34.73 -5.29
C LYS A 292 -19.37 -34.90 -5.45
N SER A 293 -20.03 -33.99 -6.13
CA SER A 293 -21.45 -34.10 -6.47
C SER A 293 -21.72 -35.10 -7.60
N GLY A 294 -20.70 -35.50 -8.35
CA GLY A 294 -20.89 -36.30 -9.56
C GLY A 294 -21.38 -35.50 -10.77
N ALA A 295 -21.39 -34.15 -10.69
CA ALA A 295 -21.76 -33.29 -11.81
C ALA A 295 -20.89 -33.49 -13.06
N ASP A 296 -19.63 -33.89 -12.87
CA ASP A 296 -18.73 -34.23 -13.98
C ASP A 296 -19.24 -35.42 -14.83
N GLN A 297 -20.12 -36.25 -14.27
CA GLN A 297 -20.73 -37.40 -14.96
C GLN A 297 -22.06 -37.05 -15.67
N LYS A 298 -22.54 -35.82 -15.52
CA LYS A 298 -23.78 -35.34 -16.13
C LYS A 298 -23.50 -34.62 -17.44
N THR A 299 -24.39 -34.79 -18.42
CA THR A 299 -24.21 -34.25 -19.77
C THR A 299 -24.84 -32.86 -19.92
N ASN A 300 -26.05 -32.66 -19.40
CA ASN A 300 -26.74 -31.37 -19.46
C ASN A 300 -26.56 -30.52 -18.19
N GLY A 301 -26.82 -29.22 -18.30
CA GLY A 301 -26.62 -28.27 -17.22
C GLY A 301 -27.62 -28.38 -16.07
N ALA A 302 -28.86 -28.75 -16.34
CA ALA A 302 -29.89 -28.91 -15.33
C ALA A 302 -29.54 -30.06 -14.37
N ASP A 303 -29.21 -31.23 -14.90
CA ASP A 303 -28.83 -32.40 -14.10
C ASP A 303 -27.56 -32.14 -13.28
N LYS A 304 -26.63 -31.32 -13.80
CA LYS A 304 -25.45 -30.86 -13.05
C LYS A 304 -25.89 -30.02 -11.86
N MET A 305 -26.78 -29.05 -12.07
CA MET A 305 -27.29 -28.22 -10.98
C MET A 305 -28.01 -29.04 -9.92
N GLU A 306 -28.85 -30.01 -10.31
CA GLU A 306 -29.57 -30.89 -9.38
C GLU A 306 -28.60 -31.64 -8.45
N VAL A 307 -27.62 -32.36 -9.01
CA VAL A 307 -26.69 -33.13 -8.18
C VAL A 307 -25.76 -32.25 -7.35
N ILE A 308 -25.41 -31.05 -7.83
CA ILE A 308 -24.66 -30.07 -7.04
C ILE A 308 -25.49 -29.59 -5.86
N CYS A 309 -26.75 -29.25 -6.08
CA CYS A 309 -27.66 -28.81 -5.02
C CYS A 309 -27.83 -29.90 -3.96
N ASP A 310 -28.10 -31.14 -4.36
CA ASP A 310 -28.23 -32.27 -3.44
C ASP A 310 -26.97 -32.51 -2.59
N TYR A 311 -25.80 -32.44 -3.24
CA TYR A 311 -24.53 -32.50 -2.53
C TYR A 311 -24.39 -31.33 -1.55
N LEU A 312 -24.67 -30.10 -1.96
CA LEU A 312 -24.53 -28.94 -1.09
C LEU A 312 -25.50 -29.00 0.10
N LYS A 313 -26.77 -29.36 -0.10
CA LYS A 313 -27.77 -29.53 0.98
C LYS A 313 -27.27 -30.41 2.12
N SER A 314 -26.55 -31.49 1.79
CA SER A 314 -26.01 -32.44 2.76
C SER A 314 -24.64 -32.06 3.35
N HIS A 315 -23.98 -31.04 2.80
CA HIS A 315 -22.58 -30.72 3.14
C HIS A 315 -22.35 -29.27 3.58
N VAL A 316 -23.33 -28.39 3.42
CA VAL A 316 -23.29 -27.04 3.98
C VAL A 316 -23.95 -26.98 5.33
N LYS A 317 -23.59 -25.96 6.10
CA LYS A 317 -24.28 -25.59 7.33
C LYS A 317 -25.03 -24.30 7.10
N TYR A 318 -26.17 -24.13 7.78
CA TYR A 318 -26.82 -22.83 7.82
C TYR A 318 -25.97 -21.86 8.65
N SER A 319 -25.61 -20.72 8.07
CA SER A 319 -24.80 -19.69 8.73
C SER A 319 -25.60 -19.09 9.88
N ARG A 320 -25.00 -19.04 11.07
CA ARG A 320 -25.68 -18.55 12.27
C ARG A 320 -25.86 -17.04 12.17
N CYS A 321 -27.11 -16.60 12.13
CA CYS A 321 -27.48 -15.20 12.25
C CYS A 321 -28.31 -15.06 13.53
N PHE A 322 -27.92 -14.14 14.41
CA PHE A 322 -28.62 -13.91 15.67
C PHE A 322 -29.45 -12.63 15.57
N LYS A 323 -30.72 -12.70 15.98
CA LYS A 323 -31.57 -11.51 16.10
C LYS A 323 -31.13 -10.71 17.33
N ASN A 324 -30.91 -9.42 17.12
CA ASN A 324 -30.72 -8.46 18.20
C ASN A 324 -31.51 -7.19 17.91
N LYS A 325 -32.18 -6.64 18.91
CA LYS A 325 -32.81 -5.32 18.76
C LYS A 325 -31.74 -4.25 18.91
N ASP A 326 -31.73 -3.30 17.99
CA ASP A 326 -30.99 -2.07 18.20
C ASP A 326 -31.72 -1.16 19.20
N ARG A 327 -31.11 0.00 19.50
CA ARG A 327 -31.68 1.01 20.41
C ARG A 327 -33.07 1.52 20.02
N ASN A 328 -33.45 1.37 18.75
CA ASN A 328 -34.75 1.78 18.22
C ASN A 328 -35.75 0.61 18.18
N GLY A 329 -35.37 -0.56 18.72
CA GLY A 329 -36.19 -1.77 18.70
C GLY A 329 -36.16 -2.52 17.36
N ALA A 330 -35.34 -2.09 16.38
CA ALA A 330 -35.28 -2.75 15.08
C ALA A 330 -34.42 -4.02 15.17
N ILE A 331 -34.93 -5.12 14.59
CA ILE A 331 -34.23 -6.40 14.55
C ILE A 331 -33.08 -6.33 13.54
N ASN A 332 -31.87 -6.54 14.03
CA ASN A 332 -30.64 -6.67 13.25
C ASN A 332 -30.06 -8.08 13.39
N TYR A 333 -29.44 -8.55 12.32
CA TYR A 333 -28.73 -9.83 12.31
C TYR A 333 -27.26 -9.63 12.65
N ILE A 334 -26.78 -10.30 13.70
CA ILE A 334 -25.37 -10.27 14.09
C ILE A 334 -24.61 -11.39 13.36
N TYR A 335 -23.50 -11.00 12.74
CA TYR A 335 -22.51 -11.91 12.15
C TYR A 335 -21.30 -12.07 13.08
N THR A 336 -20.75 -13.27 13.17
CA THR A 336 -19.50 -13.49 13.91
C THR A 336 -18.30 -12.92 13.14
N ILE A 337 -17.17 -12.73 13.83
CA ILE A 337 -15.90 -12.39 13.16
C ILE A 337 -15.56 -13.44 12.09
N GLY A 338 -15.83 -14.73 12.35
CA GLY A 338 -15.63 -15.80 11.39
C GLY A 338 -16.41 -15.58 10.09
N ASP A 339 -17.71 -15.30 10.20
CA ASP A 339 -18.60 -15.09 9.05
C ASP A 339 -18.18 -13.88 8.20
N ARG A 340 -17.67 -12.83 8.85
CA ARG A 340 -17.25 -11.60 8.16
C ARG A 340 -15.88 -11.68 7.49
N THR A 341 -15.00 -12.51 8.03
CA THR A 341 -13.60 -12.59 7.60
C THR A 341 -13.32 -13.81 6.72
N THR A 342 -14.22 -14.79 6.70
CA THR A 342 -14.06 -16.06 5.97
C THR A 342 -15.13 -16.20 4.89
N PRO A 343 -14.76 -16.46 3.63
CA PRO A 343 -15.74 -16.68 2.57
C PRO A 343 -16.65 -17.87 2.85
N SER A 344 -17.97 -17.73 2.58
CA SER A 344 -19.00 -18.75 2.79
C SER A 344 -18.63 -20.13 2.24
N PHE A 345 -18.00 -20.17 1.06
CA PHE A 345 -17.57 -21.42 0.41
C PHE A 345 -16.37 -22.09 1.08
N VAL A 346 -15.55 -21.34 1.80
CA VAL A 346 -14.44 -21.89 2.58
C VAL A 346 -14.96 -22.51 3.87
N GLN A 347 -15.92 -21.84 4.51
CA GLN A 347 -16.56 -22.34 5.73
C GLN A 347 -17.64 -23.40 5.46
N MET A 348 -18.03 -23.61 4.19
CA MET A 348 -19.19 -24.42 3.80
C MET A 348 -20.44 -24.01 4.61
N SER A 349 -20.65 -22.70 4.76
CA SER A 349 -21.70 -22.12 5.59
C SER A 349 -22.37 -20.97 4.88
N TYR A 350 -23.67 -21.11 4.65
CA TYR A 350 -24.51 -20.28 3.79
C TYR A 350 -25.86 -20.00 4.47
N ASN A 351 -26.60 -19.04 3.96
CA ASN A 351 -28.00 -18.79 4.36
C ASN A 351 -28.85 -18.57 3.12
N SER A 352 -30.15 -18.41 3.33
CA SER A 352 -31.15 -18.15 2.30
C SER A 352 -30.89 -16.87 1.48
N TYR A 353 -30.02 -15.97 1.96
CA TYR A 353 -29.62 -14.75 1.26
C TYR A 353 -28.41 -14.96 0.36
N THR A 354 -27.48 -15.85 0.73
CA THR A 354 -26.18 -16.03 0.07
C THR A 354 -26.12 -17.26 -0.84
N SER A 355 -26.95 -18.28 -0.56
CA SER A 355 -27.05 -19.47 -1.40
C SER A 355 -27.52 -19.20 -2.83
N PRO A 356 -28.51 -18.31 -3.13
CA PRO A 356 -28.94 -18.14 -4.52
C PRO A 356 -27.87 -17.44 -5.38
N TYR A 357 -27.12 -16.48 -4.84
CA TYR A 357 -25.97 -15.88 -5.54
C TYR A 357 -24.82 -16.88 -5.75
N GLU A 358 -24.65 -17.83 -4.83
CA GLU A 358 -23.70 -18.92 -5.00
C GLU A 358 -24.09 -19.82 -6.18
N LEU A 359 -25.39 -20.09 -6.34
CA LEU A 359 -25.92 -20.82 -7.49
C LEU A 359 -25.74 -20.06 -8.81
N GLU A 360 -25.90 -18.74 -8.84
CA GLU A 360 -25.59 -17.95 -10.05
C GLU A 360 -24.14 -18.16 -10.51
N TYR A 361 -23.20 -18.12 -9.56
CA TYR A 361 -21.78 -18.37 -9.85
C TYR A 361 -21.60 -19.78 -10.41
N ILE A 362 -22.11 -20.80 -9.73
CA ILE A 362 -21.99 -22.20 -10.16
C ILE A 362 -22.58 -22.38 -11.57
N GLY A 363 -23.83 -21.95 -11.78
CA GLY A 363 -24.55 -22.07 -13.04
C GLY A 363 -23.79 -21.43 -14.20
N SER A 364 -23.28 -20.21 -13.99
CA SER A 364 -22.42 -19.54 -14.97
C SER A 364 -21.17 -20.37 -15.33
N GLN A 365 -20.51 -20.99 -14.34
CA GLN A 365 -19.29 -21.77 -14.59
C GLN A 365 -19.52 -23.11 -15.30
N ILE A 366 -20.71 -23.69 -15.20
CA ILE A 366 -21.05 -24.97 -15.84
C ILE A 366 -21.78 -24.80 -17.18
N GLY A 367 -21.96 -23.56 -17.65
CA GLY A 367 -22.67 -23.25 -18.90
C GLY A 367 -24.19 -23.37 -18.78
N TYR A 368 -24.75 -23.24 -17.58
CA TYR A 368 -26.19 -23.28 -17.31
C TYR A 368 -26.55 -22.14 -16.35
N PRO A 369 -26.57 -20.89 -16.85
CA PRO A 369 -26.74 -19.71 -16.01
C PRO A 369 -28.14 -19.70 -15.38
N VAL A 370 -28.15 -19.57 -14.07
CA VAL A 370 -29.35 -19.31 -13.27
C VAL A 370 -29.26 -17.89 -12.69
N ARG A 371 -30.41 -17.30 -12.41
CA ARG A 371 -30.55 -16.00 -11.76
C ARG A 371 -31.11 -16.20 -10.36
N SER A 372 -30.50 -15.54 -9.38
CA SER A 372 -30.98 -15.45 -8.01
C SER A 372 -32.35 -14.77 -8.00
N MET A 373 -33.33 -15.43 -7.37
CA MET A 373 -34.66 -14.84 -7.11
C MET A 373 -34.67 -13.96 -5.86
N TYR A 374 -33.51 -13.81 -5.21
CA TYR A 374 -33.37 -12.91 -4.08
C TYR A 374 -33.63 -11.45 -4.51
N GLY A 375 -34.63 -10.83 -3.88
CA GLY A 375 -35.03 -9.45 -4.16
C GLY A 375 -36.16 -9.32 -5.18
N ASP A 376 -36.61 -10.41 -5.81
CA ASP A 376 -37.74 -10.40 -6.75
C ASP A 376 -39.07 -10.07 -6.05
N TYR A 377 -39.18 -10.40 -4.76
CA TYR A 377 -40.38 -10.23 -3.96
C TYR A 377 -40.11 -9.29 -2.79
N GLN A 378 -41.12 -8.49 -2.44
CA GLN A 378 -41.07 -7.62 -1.27
C GLN A 378 -40.85 -8.44 0.01
N ASN A 379 -39.88 -8.02 0.83
CA ASN A 379 -39.53 -8.70 2.07
C ASN A 379 -40.76 -8.91 2.99
N GLY A 380 -40.94 -10.13 3.49
CA GLY A 380 -42.02 -10.50 4.42
C GLY A 380 -43.33 -10.95 3.78
N THR A 381 -43.45 -10.95 2.45
CA THR A 381 -44.64 -11.49 1.76
C THR A 381 -44.61 -13.02 1.68
N PRO A 382 -45.76 -13.70 1.49
CA PRO A 382 -45.80 -15.14 1.27
C PRO A 382 -44.90 -15.61 0.12
N ASP A 383 -44.86 -14.86 -0.98
CA ASP A 383 -43.98 -15.17 -2.11
C ASP A 383 -42.50 -14.99 -1.78
N TRP A 384 -42.14 -13.98 -0.98
CA TRP A 384 -40.78 -13.84 -0.49
C TRP A 384 -40.36 -15.06 0.32
N TYR A 385 -41.16 -15.49 1.31
CA TYR A 385 -40.87 -16.69 2.09
C TYR A 385 -40.79 -17.95 1.24
N ARG A 386 -41.52 -18.00 0.12
CA ARG A 386 -41.51 -19.15 -0.80
C ARG A 386 -40.29 -19.16 -1.72
N TYR A 387 -39.84 -18.01 -2.23
CA TYR A 387 -38.92 -17.98 -3.38
C TYR A 387 -37.55 -17.33 -3.15
N HIS A 388 -37.34 -16.55 -2.09
CA HIS A 388 -36.13 -15.70 -1.97
C HIS A 388 -34.78 -16.44 -1.95
N TYR A 389 -34.79 -17.75 -1.66
CA TYR A 389 -33.61 -18.61 -1.59
C TYR A 389 -33.36 -19.45 -2.84
N TYR A 390 -34.23 -19.34 -3.84
CA TYR A 390 -34.05 -20.04 -5.10
C TYR A 390 -33.21 -19.25 -6.09
N ALA A 391 -32.56 -19.98 -6.99
CA ALA A 391 -32.11 -19.47 -8.28
C ALA A 391 -32.88 -20.18 -9.39
N VAL A 392 -33.28 -19.44 -10.42
CA VAL A 392 -34.10 -19.92 -11.53
C VAL A 392 -33.34 -19.84 -12.85
N HIS A 393 -33.45 -20.87 -13.69
CA HIS A 393 -33.04 -20.76 -15.08
C HIS A 393 -34.18 -20.13 -15.90
N GLU A 394 -33.96 -18.96 -16.47
CA GLU A 394 -35.02 -18.16 -17.11
C GLU A 394 -35.65 -18.84 -18.33
N SER A 395 -34.89 -19.68 -19.05
CA SER A 395 -35.36 -20.27 -20.31
C SER A 395 -36.28 -21.48 -20.12
N ASP A 396 -36.01 -22.33 -19.12
CA ASP A 396 -36.81 -23.55 -18.87
C ASP A 396 -37.58 -23.51 -17.53
N GLY A 397 -37.42 -22.44 -16.74
CA GLY A 397 -38.13 -22.23 -15.49
C GLY A 397 -37.68 -23.11 -14.34
N LYS A 398 -36.63 -23.93 -14.50
CA LYS A 398 -36.15 -24.80 -13.42
C LYS A 398 -35.58 -23.99 -12.26
N MET A 399 -35.99 -24.33 -11.04
CA MET A 399 -35.57 -23.68 -9.81
C MET A 399 -34.64 -24.58 -9.00
N PHE A 400 -33.60 -23.99 -8.42
CA PHE A 400 -32.55 -24.66 -7.67
C PHE A 400 -32.33 -23.98 -6.33
N GLU A 401 -32.08 -24.76 -5.29
CA GLU A 401 -31.74 -24.28 -3.95
C GLU A 401 -30.89 -25.32 -3.22
N PHE A 402 -30.10 -24.90 -2.24
CA PHE A 402 -29.39 -25.81 -1.35
C PHE A 402 -29.35 -25.38 0.12
N CYS A 403 -30.05 -24.30 0.46
CA CYS A 403 -30.04 -23.70 1.79
C CYS A 403 -31.36 -22.94 1.96
N PRO A 404 -32.48 -23.68 2.10
CA PRO A 404 -33.81 -23.10 2.11
C PRO A 404 -34.06 -22.33 3.40
N TYR A 405 -35.05 -21.46 3.38
CA TYR A 405 -35.45 -20.71 4.57
C TYR A 405 -35.90 -21.63 5.71
N SER A 406 -36.54 -22.76 5.43
CA SER A 406 -37.01 -23.72 6.45
C SER A 406 -35.90 -24.39 7.26
N ASP A 407 -34.67 -24.44 6.74
CA ASP A 407 -33.50 -24.93 7.47
C ASP A 407 -32.99 -23.89 8.49
N SER A 408 -33.64 -22.73 8.58
CA SER A 408 -33.40 -21.67 9.56
C SER A 408 -33.79 -22.02 10.99
N GLY A 409 -34.00 -23.29 11.35
CA GLY A 409 -34.09 -23.72 12.76
C GLY A 409 -32.87 -23.31 13.62
N LEU A 410 -31.87 -22.67 13.00
CA LEU A 410 -30.67 -22.06 13.59
C LEU A 410 -30.63 -20.52 13.54
N ILE A 411 -31.60 -19.84 12.92
CA ILE A 411 -31.92 -18.44 13.27
C ILE A 411 -32.71 -18.55 14.56
N SER A 412 -32.05 -18.30 15.68
CA SER A 412 -32.78 -18.24 16.93
C SER A 412 -33.71 -17.03 16.87
N ASP A 413 -35.02 -17.28 16.91
CA ASP A 413 -36.03 -16.24 17.20
C ASP A 413 -35.85 -15.66 18.60
N LYS A 414 -35.02 -16.32 19.42
CA LYS A 414 -34.58 -15.82 20.70
C LYS A 414 -33.71 -14.58 20.51
N GLU A 415 -34.26 -13.45 20.95
CA GLU A 415 -33.48 -12.27 21.25
C GLU A 415 -32.42 -12.63 22.30
N LEU A 416 -31.16 -12.43 21.97
CA LEU A 416 -30.06 -12.77 22.87
C LEU A 416 -29.97 -11.76 24.00
N THR A 417 -29.79 -12.25 25.22
CA THR A 417 -29.34 -11.37 26.30
C THR A 417 -27.90 -10.89 26.03
N GLU A 418 -27.53 -9.77 26.63
CA GLU A 418 -26.18 -9.20 26.61
C GLU A 418 -25.09 -10.26 26.89
N LYS A 419 -25.31 -11.10 27.90
CA LYS A 419 -24.39 -12.19 28.31
C LYS A 419 -24.31 -13.33 27.28
N GLU A 420 -25.41 -13.67 26.62
CA GLU A 420 -25.44 -14.70 25.59
C GLU A 420 -24.75 -14.22 24.30
N ALA A 421 -24.94 -12.95 23.94
CA ALA A 421 -24.23 -12.31 22.84
C ALA A 421 -22.70 -12.30 23.07
N LEU A 422 -22.24 -12.03 24.30
CA LEU A 422 -20.82 -12.12 24.69
C LEU A 422 -20.21 -13.51 24.51
N HIS A 423 -20.98 -14.57 24.71
CA HIS A 423 -20.48 -15.94 24.55
C HIS A 423 -20.30 -16.33 23.07
N LEU A 424 -20.98 -15.64 22.15
CA LEU A 424 -20.85 -15.85 20.70
C LEU A 424 -19.64 -15.12 20.11
N ILE A 425 -19.15 -14.12 20.82
CA ILE A 425 -17.94 -13.40 20.48
C ILE A 425 -16.76 -14.35 20.70
N PRO A 426 -15.99 -14.67 19.65
CA PRO A 426 -14.78 -15.46 19.82
C PRO A 426 -13.89 -14.75 20.83
N GLN A 427 -13.72 -15.37 22.00
CA GLN A 427 -12.82 -14.87 23.03
C GLN A 427 -11.41 -14.89 22.45
N ILE A 428 -10.93 -13.72 21.98
CA ILE A 428 -9.63 -13.61 21.33
C ILE A 428 -8.58 -13.98 22.37
N ASN A 429 -8.04 -15.19 22.25
CA ASN A 429 -6.95 -15.62 23.10
C ASN A 429 -5.66 -14.98 22.61
N VAL A 430 -5.42 -13.74 23.04
CA VAL A 430 -4.26 -12.93 22.66
C VAL A 430 -2.94 -13.68 22.89
N LYS A 431 -2.87 -14.57 23.90
CA LYS A 431 -1.68 -15.38 24.20
C LYS A 431 -1.36 -16.41 23.10
N LYS A 432 -2.38 -16.86 22.34
CA LYS A 432 -2.22 -17.80 21.22
C LYS A 432 -1.94 -17.12 19.88
N LEU A 433 -2.11 -15.80 19.81
CA LEU A 433 -1.88 -15.07 18.56
C LEU A 433 -0.39 -15.03 18.21
N LYS A 434 -0.09 -15.14 16.92
CA LYS A 434 1.28 -15.06 16.41
C LYS A 434 1.52 -13.67 15.82
N PRO A 435 2.66 -13.04 16.13
CA PRO A 435 3.03 -11.76 15.56
C PRO A 435 3.41 -11.92 14.07
N VAL A 436 3.17 -10.88 13.28
CA VAL A 436 3.47 -10.83 11.83
C VAL A 436 4.60 -9.90 11.43
#